data_AF-A0A7X6TGS0-F1
#
_entry.id   AF-A0A7X6TGS0-F1
#
_cell.length_a   1.000
_cell.length_b   1.000
_cell.length_c   1.000
_cell.angle_alpha   90.00
_cell.angle_beta   90.00
_cell.angle_gamma   90.00
#
_symmetry.space_group_name_H-M   'P 1'
#
loop_
_entity.id
_entity.type
_entity.pdbx_description
1 polymer ?
#
loop_
_entity_poly.entity_id
_entity_poly.type
_entity_poly.pdbx_seq_one_letter_code
_entity_poly.pdbx_strand_id
1 'polypeptide(L)'
;EGRIIQPAVVASADCGEVSGPWPPDTVFHQAAAGRYDAVIAMYHDQGLIPFKLLHFQDGVNVTLGLPIVRTSVDHGTAYDIAGQGKADPSSLAAAVRLARTIVANRAAAASA
;
A
#
# COMPACT_ATOMS: atom_id res chain seq x y z
N GLU A 1 -5.43 20.51 9.65
CA GLU A 1 -4.43 20.48 8.56
C GLU A 1 -3.25 21.42 8.85
N GLY A 2 -3.48 22.74 8.90
CA GLY A 2 -2.41 23.75 8.98
C GLY A 2 -1.49 23.72 10.21
N ARG A 3 -1.93 23.09 11.32
CA ARG A 3 -1.13 23.02 12.56
C ARG A 3 -0.08 21.90 12.57
N ILE A 4 -0.33 20.80 11.87
CA ILE A 4 0.46 19.55 12.00
C ILE A 4 0.81 18.97 10.62
N ILE A 5 -0.21 18.76 9.76
CA ILE A 5 -0.03 18.07 8.48
C ILE A 5 0.71 18.95 7.47
N GLN A 6 0.28 20.20 7.30
CA GLN A 6 0.95 21.12 6.35
C GLN A 6 2.43 21.34 6.70
N PRO A 7 2.81 21.64 7.97
CA PRO A 7 4.21 21.73 8.34
C PRO A 7 5.00 20.45 8.07
N ALA A 8 4.42 19.27 8.31
CA ALA A 8 5.08 17.99 8.05
C ALA A 8 5.35 17.77 6.54
N VAL A 9 4.41 18.13 5.67
CA VAL A 9 4.59 18.09 4.21
C VAL A 9 5.69 19.05 3.75
N VAL A 10 5.74 20.25 4.33
CA VAL A 10 6.81 21.22 4.02
C VAL A 10 8.17 20.70 4.49
N ALA A 11 8.23 20.09 5.67
CA ALA A 11 9.46 19.52 6.22
C ALA A 11 9.98 18.29 5.45
N SER A 12 9.15 17.63 4.64
CA SER A 12 9.56 16.48 3.82
C SER A 12 10.10 16.86 2.44
N ALA A 13 10.30 18.16 2.15
CA ALA A 13 10.73 18.64 0.83
C ALA A 13 12.05 17.99 0.34
N ASP A 14 12.96 17.67 1.26
CA ASP A 14 14.26 17.05 0.93
C ASP A 14 14.15 15.51 0.74
N CYS A 15 12.99 14.92 1.02
CA CYS A 15 12.76 13.47 0.93
C CYS A 15 12.12 13.02 -0.39
N GLY A 16 11.79 13.95 -1.29
CA GLY A 16 11.18 13.68 -2.60
C GLY A 16 9.94 14.53 -2.89
N GLU A 17 9.19 14.16 -3.93
CA GLU A 17 7.99 14.88 -4.37
C GLU A 17 6.79 14.56 -3.46
N VAL A 18 6.67 15.30 -2.35
CA VAL A 18 5.55 15.18 -1.41
C VAL A 18 4.64 16.40 -1.53
N SER A 19 3.33 16.19 -1.69
CA SER A 19 2.34 17.26 -1.78
C SER A 19 1.10 16.97 -0.94
N GLY A 20 0.38 18.02 -0.57
CA GLY A 20 -0.83 17.95 0.25
C GLY A 20 -0.86 19.03 1.33
N PRO A 21 -1.81 18.95 2.28
CA PRO A 21 -2.82 17.90 2.41
C PRO A 21 -3.90 17.99 1.32
N TRP A 22 -4.30 16.84 0.80
CA TRP A 22 -5.35 16.71 -0.21
C TRP A 22 -6.66 16.18 0.40
N PRO A 23 -7.83 16.61 -0.10
CA PRO A 23 -9.09 15.95 0.22
C PRO A 23 -9.06 14.47 -0.22
N PRO A 24 -9.47 13.53 0.66
CA PRO A 24 -9.35 12.09 0.38
C PRO A 24 -10.18 11.65 -0.84
N ASP A 25 -11.41 12.14 -0.96
CA ASP A 25 -12.32 11.86 -2.08
C ASP A 25 -11.69 12.18 -3.44
N THR A 26 -10.93 13.28 -3.50
CA THR A 26 -10.22 13.70 -4.71
C THR A 26 -8.95 12.88 -4.90
N VAL A 27 -8.05 12.81 -3.91
CA VAL A 27 -6.70 12.23 -4.08
C VAL A 27 -6.73 10.75 -4.47
N PHE A 28 -7.68 9.96 -3.96
CA PHE A 28 -7.80 8.55 -4.33
C PHE A 28 -8.25 8.37 -5.77
N HIS A 29 -9.14 9.23 -6.28
CA HIS A 29 -9.50 9.23 -7.69
C HIS A 29 -8.29 9.61 -8.57
N GLN A 30 -7.49 10.59 -8.16
CA GLN A 30 -6.28 10.99 -8.89
C GLN A 30 -5.22 9.87 -8.90
N ALA A 31 -5.02 9.20 -7.77
CA ALA A 31 -4.10 8.08 -7.64
C ALA A 31 -4.55 6.88 -8.49
N ALA A 32 -5.85 6.56 -8.50
CA ALA A 32 -6.41 5.54 -9.39
C ALA A 32 -6.23 5.88 -10.89
N ALA A 33 -6.15 7.18 -11.21
CA ALA A 33 -5.83 7.68 -12.55
C ALA A 33 -4.31 7.78 -12.84
N GLY A 34 -3.46 7.28 -11.94
CA GLY A 34 -2.00 7.22 -12.14
C GLY A 34 -1.25 8.53 -11.87
N ARG A 35 -1.86 9.51 -11.19
CA ARG A 35 -1.19 10.80 -10.89
C ARG A 35 -0.20 10.76 -9.74
N TYR A 36 -0.27 9.71 -8.90
CA TYR A 36 0.57 9.56 -7.72
C TYR A 36 1.05 8.12 -7.61
N ASP A 37 2.31 7.92 -7.24
CA ASP A 37 2.87 6.58 -6.98
C ASP A 37 2.37 6.00 -5.65
N ALA A 38 2.07 6.85 -4.67
CA ALA A 38 1.57 6.46 -3.35
C ALA A 38 0.70 7.57 -2.73
N VAL A 39 -0.24 7.15 -1.86
CA VAL A 39 -1.06 8.06 -1.05
C VAL A 39 -0.86 7.73 0.43
N ILE A 40 -0.56 8.74 1.25
CA ILE A 40 -0.48 8.61 2.70
C ILE A 40 -1.83 9.01 3.30
N ALA A 41 -2.63 8.02 3.69
CA ALA A 41 -3.86 8.25 4.45
C ALA A 41 -3.52 8.55 5.92
N MET A 42 -4.28 9.46 6.54
CA MET A 42 -4.08 9.84 7.94
C MET A 42 -4.55 8.75 8.92
N TYR A 43 -5.49 7.91 8.50
CA TYR A 43 -6.00 6.80 9.31
C TYR A 43 -6.50 5.64 8.45
N HIS A 44 -6.74 4.50 9.10
CA HIS A 44 -7.00 3.19 8.49
C HIS A 44 -8.13 3.22 7.46
N ASP A 45 -9.36 3.57 7.88
CA ASP A 45 -10.53 3.48 6.99
C ASP A 45 -10.48 4.51 5.86
N GLN A 46 -9.80 5.64 6.05
CA GLN A 46 -9.60 6.63 4.98
C GLN A 46 -8.84 6.02 3.79
N GLY A 47 -7.84 5.16 4.05
CA GLY A 47 -7.03 4.53 3.01
C GLY A 47 -7.53 3.17 2.58
N LEU A 48 -7.99 2.34 3.51
CA LEU A 48 -8.37 0.96 3.19
C LEU A 48 -9.70 0.83 2.47
N ILE A 49 -10.68 1.70 2.72
CA ILE A 49 -11.94 1.69 1.97
C ILE A 49 -11.69 1.86 0.46
N PRO A 50 -11.05 2.94 -0.02
CA PRO A 50 -10.81 3.11 -1.45
C PRO A 50 -9.87 2.05 -2.02
N PHE A 51 -8.86 1.61 -1.26
CA PHE A 51 -7.98 0.53 -1.67
C PHE A 51 -8.76 -0.77 -1.92
N LYS A 52 -9.62 -1.18 -0.99
CA LYS A 52 -10.43 -2.39 -1.11
C LYS A 52 -11.45 -2.33 -2.24
N LEU A 53 -11.99 -1.15 -2.55
CA LEU A 53 -12.89 -0.98 -3.70
C LEU A 53 -12.18 -1.27 -5.03
N LEU A 54 -10.89 -0.97 -5.14
CA LEU A 54 -10.09 -1.20 -6.35
C LEU A 54 -9.41 -2.58 -6.38
N HIS A 55 -8.90 -3.04 -5.23
CA HIS A 55 -8.02 -4.20 -5.10
C HIS A 55 -8.56 -5.24 -4.11
N PHE A 56 -9.85 -5.55 -4.20
CA PHE A 56 -10.51 -6.42 -3.22
C PHE A 56 -9.88 -7.82 -3.13
N GLN A 57 -9.43 -8.39 -4.26
CA GLN A 57 -8.89 -9.76 -4.34
C GLN A 57 -7.37 -9.83 -4.47
N ASP A 58 -6.75 -8.81 -5.06
CA ASP A 58 -5.31 -8.79 -5.39
C ASP A 58 -4.50 -7.82 -4.52
N GLY A 59 -5.14 -7.17 -3.55
CA GLY A 59 -4.48 -6.34 -2.56
C GLY A 59 -3.38 -7.09 -1.79
N VAL A 60 -2.28 -6.39 -1.53
CA VAL A 60 -1.13 -6.90 -0.76
C VAL A 60 -0.77 -5.92 0.34
N ASN A 61 -0.64 -6.43 1.57
CA ASN A 61 -0.10 -5.67 2.68
C ASN A 61 1.43 -5.76 2.66
N VAL A 62 2.11 -4.61 2.65
CA VAL A 62 3.57 -4.50 2.73
C VAL A 62 3.96 -3.74 3.99
N THR A 63 4.91 -4.27 4.76
CA THR A 63 5.46 -3.55 5.92
C THR A 63 6.77 -2.87 5.56
N LEU A 64 6.76 -1.55 5.54
CA LEU A 64 7.93 -0.71 5.30
C LEU A 64 8.72 -0.48 6.61
N GLY A 65 10.03 -0.26 6.49
CA GLY A 65 10.92 0.04 7.63
C GLY A 65 11.56 -1.18 8.31
N LEU A 66 11.21 -2.41 7.92
CA LEU A 66 11.88 -3.63 8.41
C LEU A 66 13.20 -3.91 7.67
N PRO A 67 14.17 -4.60 8.33
CA PRO A 67 15.42 -5.02 7.70
C PRO A 67 15.26 -6.18 6.70
N ILE A 68 14.04 -6.73 6.59
CA ILE A 68 13.67 -7.81 5.67
C ILE A 68 12.52 -7.38 4.75
N VAL A 69 12.32 -8.10 3.66
CA VAL A 69 11.12 -7.94 2.82
C VAL A 69 9.97 -8.70 3.49
N ARG A 70 8.90 -8.00 3.85
CA ARG A 70 7.69 -8.60 4.42
C ARG A 70 6.46 -8.13 3.66
N THR A 71 5.79 -9.09 3.03
CA THR A 71 4.46 -8.96 2.41
C THR A 71 3.48 -9.90 3.11
N SER A 72 2.18 -9.62 3.01
CA SER A 72 1.12 -10.44 3.58
C SER A 72 -0.13 -10.38 2.71
N VAL A 73 -0.95 -11.41 2.82
CA VAL A 73 -2.33 -11.39 2.31
C VAL A 73 -3.12 -10.24 2.91
N ASP A 74 -4.17 -9.83 2.20
CA ASP A 74 -5.06 -8.74 2.57
C ASP A 74 -6.45 -9.22 3.05
N HIS A 75 -6.61 -10.53 3.25
CA HIS A 75 -7.82 -11.13 3.82
C HIS A 75 -7.59 -11.64 5.26
N GLY A 76 -8.69 -11.92 5.96
CA GLY A 76 -8.68 -12.56 7.28
C GLY A 76 -8.50 -14.07 7.21
N THR A 77 -8.80 -14.76 8.31
CA THR A 77 -8.58 -16.21 8.46
C THR A 77 -9.59 -17.09 7.73
N ALA A 78 -10.78 -16.57 7.41
CA ALA A 78 -11.85 -17.28 6.70
C ALA A 78 -12.15 -18.68 7.28
N TYR A 79 -12.35 -18.75 8.62
CA TYR A 79 -12.53 -20.02 9.34
C TYR A 79 -13.73 -20.83 8.86
N ASP A 80 -14.77 -20.16 8.37
CA ASP A 80 -15.99 -20.74 7.82
C ASP A 80 -15.77 -21.56 6.54
N ILE A 81 -14.66 -21.38 5.83
CA ILE A 81 -14.30 -22.14 4.61
C ILE A 81 -13.04 -23.01 4.76
N ALA A 82 -12.44 -23.05 5.95
CA ALA A 82 -11.23 -23.83 6.20
C ALA A 82 -11.44 -25.32 5.89
N GLY A 83 -10.54 -25.91 5.11
CA GLY A 83 -10.60 -27.33 4.71
C GLY A 83 -11.64 -27.67 3.62
N GLN A 84 -12.40 -26.69 3.11
CA GLN A 84 -13.44 -26.94 2.11
C GLN A 84 -12.97 -26.81 0.65
N GLY A 85 -11.72 -26.42 0.42
CA GLY A 85 -11.20 -26.19 -0.94
C GLY A 85 -11.80 -24.99 -1.67
N LYS A 86 -12.39 -24.03 -0.95
CA LYS A 86 -13.08 -22.84 -1.51
C LYS A 86 -12.27 -21.55 -1.46
N ALA A 87 -11.11 -21.55 -0.79
CA ALA A 87 -10.32 -20.33 -0.61
C ALA A 87 -9.71 -19.86 -1.94
N ASP A 88 -9.79 -18.57 -2.22
CA ASP A 88 -9.14 -17.93 -3.36
C ASP A 88 -7.67 -17.62 -3.03
N PRO A 89 -6.69 -18.23 -3.72
CA PRO A 89 -5.27 -18.02 -3.44
C PRO A 89 -4.70 -16.73 -4.06
N SER A 90 -5.51 -15.91 -4.74
CA SER A 90 -5.04 -14.78 -5.55
C SER A 90 -4.24 -13.74 -4.74
N SER A 91 -4.72 -13.35 -3.55
CA SER A 91 -4.00 -12.40 -2.67
C SER A 91 -2.65 -12.97 -2.19
N LEU A 92 -2.60 -14.26 -1.85
CA LEU A 92 -1.34 -14.91 -1.46
C LEU A 92 -0.36 -14.95 -2.63
N ALA A 93 -0.83 -15.31 -3.83
CA ALA A 93 0.00 -15.32 -5.01
C ALA A 93 0.51 -13.91 -5.37
N ALA A 94 -0.34 -12.88 -5.23
CA ALA A 94 0.04 -11.48 -5.40
C ALA A 94 1.11 -11.06 -4.38
N ALA A 95 0.95 -11.42 -3.10
CA ALA A 95 1.92 -11.12 -2.06
C ALA A 95 3.30 -11.72 -2.35
N VAL A 96 3.35 -12.99 -2.76
CA VAL A 96 4.61 -13.66 -3.14
C VAL A 96 5.25 -13.00 -4.36
N ARG A 97 4.46 -12.65 -5.39
CA ARG A 97 4.98 -11.96 -6.59
C ARG A 97 5.56 -10.59 -6.23
N LEU A 98 4.85 -9.81 -5.42
CA LEU A 98 5.32 -8.49 -5.00
C LEU A 98 6.60 -8.60 -4.17
N ALA A 99 6.70 -9.56 -3.25
CA ALA A 99 7.92 -9.81 -2.49
C ALA A 99 9.12 -10.08 -3.41
N ARG A 100 8.94 -10.90 -4.46
CA ARG A 100 9.99 -11.16 -5.46
C ARG A 100 10.41 -9.89 -6.18
N THR A 101 9.47 -9.04 -6.58
CA THR A 101 9.76 -7.74 -7.21
C THR A 101 10.56 -6.84 -6.29
N ILE A 102 10.16 -6.71 -5.01
CA ILE A 102 10.87 -5.88 -4.03
C ILE A 102 12.30 -6.39 -3.81
N VAL A 103 12.48 -7.72 -3.71
CA VAL A 103 13.81 -8.34 -3.58
C VAL A 103 14.70 -8.00 -4.79
N ALA A 104 14.18 -8.17 -6.01
CA ALA A 104 14.93 -7.85 -7.23
C ALA A 104 15.34 -6.37 -7.28
N ASN A 105 14.43 -5.46 -6.94
CA ASN A 105 14.71 -4.01 -6.92
C ASN A 105 15.76 -3.65 -5.85
N ARG A 106 15.71 -4.25 -4.66
CA ARG A 106 16.72 -4.03 -3.61
C ARG A 106 18.10 -4.53 -4.04
N ALA A 107 18.17 -5.69 -4.70
CA ALA A 107 19.44 -6.23 -5.21
C ALA A 107 20.05 -5.34 -6.30
N ALA A 108 19.22 -4.85 -7.22
CA ALA A 108 19.65 -3.90 -8.25
C ALA A 108 20.15 -2.58 -7.64
N ALA A 109 19.42 -2.02 -6.68
CA ALA A 109 19.82 -0.78 -6.00
C ALA A 109 21.10 -0.91 -5.17
N ALA A 110 21.40 -2.09 -4.62
CA ALA A 110 22.65 -2.34 -3.91
C ALA A 110 23.86 -2.53 -4.85
N SER A 111 23.61 -2.77 -6.14
CA SER A 111 24.64 -2.98 -7.17
C SER A 111 24.89 -1.73 -8.02
N ALA A 112 24.10 -0.68 -7.83
CA ALA A 112 24.24 0.63 -8.47
C ALA A 112 25.06 1.58 -7.58
#